data_AF-M2PS32-F1
#
_entry.id   AF-M2PS32-F1
#
_cell.length_a   1.000
_cell.length_b   1.000
_cell.length_c   1.000
_cell.angle_alpha   90.00
_cell.angle_beta   90.00
_cell.angle_gamma   90.00
#
_symmetry.space_group_name_H-M   'P 1'
#
loop_
_entity.id
_entity.type
_entity.pdbx_description
1 polymer ?
#
loop_
_entity_poly.entity_id
_entity_poly.type
_entity_poly.pdbx_seq_one_letter_code
_entity_poly.pdbx_strand_id
1 'polypeptide(L)'
;MPRISSDDVLAHSITVLKAFKEASGAISAVPALPAVVGALLEVVETIETVRENRKLCSELKERVVELGNELKEDFEKYRDAAEPSLNEQLDRMLSLLEDIKGELDTLSRKGRLSRLAHYGSTKEALKRHLGTVDQIKHKYVRTMLTALLTTALQQASFTKDQHLLFREVELRRIHKRDVISQSDIYSEQWIAEYGNHPVAVRYLRPEQDIEDIHKKIQAYSPCRSIHIAQYLGRSHPAMTHAFVVLETGGVDTIHYFRSPGNALEKLRFYLQMLADWEDLLRYIKAGGLLPSTNKEWHIHSPACLSSLSVGKHGTFIVSAEDLKETSDACLDHRFRMADEKYDHVATTERTHRILSYDAGSRSMMHILDCGMRPALGLGIGDLHKARLPQIWSYRMAERGVHATAGDYGYEDRQRGHFVRLGNVFDIVGHERFAFWENVTYVDGIVQTVETCDVSAQQVWSLVPGHDKWIGRALRRWIDPEHLERFWWLYACDVAERHTISLEDLVVVQTLSYTRNLWTTPNIKISDAIYFHCLPAMASGEMPSPFGYWSIGAEPSPGPWPDILIPGLELNRRKDIQYAYLSATQASLVACFFHCLGDMCLPSPDSRISHH
;
A
#
# COMPACT_ATOMS: atom_id res chain seq x y z
N MET A 1 -9.47 19.98 73.02
CA MET A 1 -8.53 19.54 71.97
C MET A 1 -7.21 20.28 72.18
N PRO A 2 -6.07 19.57 72.31
CA PRO A 2 -4.77 20.22 72.39
C PRO A 2 -4.52 21.04 71.11
N ARG A 3 -4.03 22.28 71.25
CA ARG A 3 -3.61 23.09 70.12
C ARG A 3 -2.29 22.53 69.63
N ILE A 4 -2.27 22.00 68.41
CA ILE A 4 -1.05 21.62 67.71
C ILE A 4 -0.25 22.91 67.50
N SER A 5 0.99 22.96 68.00
CA SER A 5 1.86 24.10 67.79
C SER A 5 2.49 24.05 66.40
N SER A 6 2.92 25.20 65.87
CA SER A 6 3.64 25.25 64.59
C SER A 6 4.94 24.44 64.65
N ASP A 7 5.59 24.37 65.81
CA ASP A 7 6.78 23.55 66.04
C ASP A 7 6.48 22.03 65.94
N ASP A 8 5.31 21.59 66.40
CA ASP A 8 4.88 20.19 66.27
C ASP A 8 4.67 19.79 64.80
N VAL A 9 4.08 20.69 64.00
CA VAL A 9 3.89 20.48 62.55
C VAL A 9 5.24 20.38 61.84
N LEU A 10 6.18 21.29 62.15
CA LEU A 10 7.52 21.30 61.57
C LEU A 10 8.32 20.03 61.93
N ALA A 11 8.30 19.61 63.20
CA ALA A 11 8.97 18.39 63.65
C ALA A 11 8.42 17.15 62.95
N HIS A 12 7.10 17.10 62.75
CA HIS A 12 6.45 16.03 62.01
C HIS A 12 6.89 16.03 60.53
N SER A 13 6.88 17.17 59.85
CA SER A 13 7.33 17.28 58.46
C SER A 13 8.80 16.89 58.28
N ILE A 14 9.70 17.28 59.19
CA ILE A 14 11.11 16.85 59.16
C ILE A 14 11.21 15.32 59.26
N THR A 15 10.43 14.70 60.14
CA THR A 15 10.38 13.25 60.29
C THR A 15 9.90 12.57 59.00
N VAL A 16 8.87 13.14 58.37
CA VAL A 16 8.35 12.67 57.08
C VAL A 16 9.39 12.80 55.97
N LEU A 17 10.13 13.90 55.91
CA LEU A 17 11.20 14.11 54.93
C LEU A 17 12.38 13.14 55.13
N LYS A 18 12.72 12.80 56.38
CA LYS A 18 13.73 11.77 56.69
C LYS A 18 13.31 10.40 56.16
N ALA A 19 12.08 9.99 56.43
CA ALA A 19 11.53 8.75 55.90
C ALA A 19 11.46 8.77 54.36
N PHE A 20 11.11 9.91 53.76
CA PHE A 20 11.07 10.08 52.30
C PHE A 20 12.46 9.99 51.65
N LYS A 21 13.51 10.54 52.29
CA LYS A 21 14.90 10.40 51.83
C LYS A 21 15.32 8.92 51.77
N GLU A 22 15.02 8.16 52.81
CA GLU A 22 15.37 6.73 52.87
C GLU A 22 14.57 5.92 51.85
N ALA A 23 13.25 6.18 51.74
CA ALA A 23 12.39 5.51 50.78
C ALA A 23 12.77 5.82 49.33
N SER A 24 13.09 7.08 49.02
CA SER A 24 13.54 7.47 47.69
C SER A 24 14.90 6.84 47.35
N GLY A 25 15.84 6.76 48.30
CA GLY A 25 17.11 6.06 48.09
C GLY A 25 16.95 4.57 47.76
N ALA A 26 15.93 3.91 48.31
CA ALA A 26 15.68 2.48 48.09
C ALA A 26 14.86 2.16 46.83
N ILE A 27 14.07 3.12 46.33
CA ILE A 27 13.01 2.86 45.33
C ILE A 27 13.18 3.67 44.02
N SER A 28 13.98 4.74 44.02
CA SER A 28 13.78 5.81 43.03
C SER A 28 14.30 5.52 41.61
N ALA A 29 13.40 5.72 40.63
CA ALA A 29 13.70 5.88 39.20
C ALA A 29 14.37 7.24 38.88
N VAL A 30 14.46 8.15 39.86
CA VAL A 30 14.98 9.52 39.77
C VAL A 30 16.20 9.65 40.71
N PRO A 31 17.43 9.47 40.19
CA PRO A 31 18.65 9.35 41.01
C PRO A 31 19.00 10.57 41.87
N ALA A 32 18.63 11.79 41.43
CA ALA A 32 18.97 13.04 42.12
C ALA A 32 18.08 13.34 43.33
N LEU A 33 16.91 12.71 43.43
CA LEU A 33 15.90 13.04 44.43
C LEU A 33 16.36 12.77 45.89
N PRO A 34 17.00 11.64 46.24
CA PRO A 34 17.46 11.41 47.61
C PRO A 34 18.53 12.42 48.05
N ALA A 35 19.39 12.85 47.12
CA ALA A 35 20.43 13.85 47.38
C ALA A 35 19.80 15.21 47.69
N VAL A 36 18.84 15.64 46.88
CA VAL A 36 18.06 16.86 47.09
C VAL A 36 17.33 16.86 48.44
N VAL A 37 16.59 15.80 48.77
CA VAL A 37 15.88 15.70 50.06
C VAL A 37 16.88 15.69 51.21
N GLY A 38 18.05 15.07 51.01
CA GLY A 38 19.18 15.16 51.92
C GLY A 38 19.64 16.60 52.16
N ALA A 39 19.88 17.36 51.10
CA ALA A 39 20.30 18.75 51.21
C ALA A 39 19.24 19.65 51.88
N LEU A 40 17.95 19.44 51.60
CA LEU A 40 16.86 20.15 52.29
C LEU A 40 16.89 19.92 53.81
N LEU A 41 17.05 18.65 54.23
CA LEU A 41 17.15 18.30 55.65
C LEU A 41 18.39 18.93 56.31
N GLU A 42 19.53 18.91 55.63
CA GLU A 42 20.76 19.51 56.13
C GLU A 42 20.65 21.04 56.25
N VAL A 43 19.98 21.71 55.31
CA VAL A 43 19.65 23.14 55.42
C VAL A 43 18.78 23.40 56.65
N VAL A 44 17.72 22.61 56.87
CA VAL A 44 16.85 22.73 58.05
C VAL A 44 17.63 22.56 59.36
N GLU A 45 18.47 21.52 59.46
CA GLU A 45 19.30 21.27 60.64
C GLU A 45 20.30 22.41 60.87
N THR A 46 20.91 22.93 59.81
CA THR A 46 21.86 24.05 59.90
C THR A 46 21.18 25.33 60.38
N ILE A 47 19.96 25.63 59.94
CA ILE A 47 19.19 26.80 60.38
C ILE A 47 18.97 26.82 61.90
N GLU A 48 18.77 25.66 62.53
CA GLU A 48 18.56 25.59 63.99
C GLU A 48 19.80 26.05 64.79
N THR A 49 20.99 25.83 64.22
CA THR A 49 22.26 26.24 64.82
C THR A 49 22.52 27.75 64.71
N VAL A 50 21.85 28.44 63.78
CA VAL A 50 21.99 29.89 63.57
C VAL A 50 21.30 30.67 64.70
N ARG A 51 22.10 31.30 65.57
CA ARG A 51 21.58 31.95 66.78
C ARG A 51 20.88 33.30 66.54
N GLU A 52 20.98 33.87 65.34
CA GLU A 52 20.54 35.23 65.03
C GLU A 52 19.44 35.28 63.99
N ASN A 53 18.73 36.41 63.91
CA ASN A 53 17.63 36.60 62.97
C ASN A 53 16.62 35.44 63.00
N ARG A 54 16.28 34.96 64.21
CA ARG A 54 15.44 33.77 64.44
C ARG A 54 14.14 33.78 63.65
N LYS A 55 13.53 34.95 63.45
CA LYS A 55 12.34 35.10 62.60
C LYS A 55 12.59 34.71 61.14
N LEU A 56 13.62 35.28 60.50
CA LEU A 56 13.97 34.94 59.11
C LEU A 56 14.47 33.49 58.98
N CYS A 57 15.17 32.99 59.99
CA CYS A 57 15.55 31.57 60.07
C CYS A 57 14.31 30.66 60.13
N SER A 58 13.31 31.01 60.94
CA SER A 58 12.03 30.28 61.01
C SER A 58 11.30 30.32 59.66
N GLU A 59 11.20 31.48 59.04
CA GLU A 59 10.58 31.63 57.71
C GLU A 59 11.31 30.80 56.65
N LEU A 60 12.65 30.82 56.65
CA LEU A 60 13.45 30.01 55.72
C LEU A 60 13.25 28.52 55.98
N LYS A 61 13.23 28.09 57.24
CA LYS A 61 12.96 26.70 57.63
C LYS A 61 11.59 26.24 57.14
N GLU A 62 10.55 27.04 57.36
CA GLU A 62 9.19 26.77 56.86
C GLU A 62 9.19 26.59 55.34
N ARG A 63 9.81 27.50 54.57
CA ARG A 63 9.87 27.40 53.10
C ARG A 63 10.65 26.19 52.59
N VAL A 64 11.75 25.82 53.24
CA VAL A 64 12.54 24.64 52.88
C VAL A 64 11.75 23.35 53.16
N VAL A 65 11.02 23.31 54.28
CA VAL A 65 10.15 22.18 54.63
C VAL A 65 8.95 22.08 53.68
N GLU A 66 8.32 23.20 53.33
CA GLU A 66 7.25 23.26 52.32
C GLU A 66 7.72 22.69 50.98
N LEU A 67 8.89 23.13 50.49
CA LEU A 67 9.48 22.61 49.25
C LEU A 67 9.71 21.09 49.32
N GLY A 68 10.21 20.59 50.46
CA GLY A 68 10.40 19.15 50.66
C GLY A 68 9.08 18.37 50.61
N ASN A 69 8.03 18.89 51.24
CA ASN A 69 6.72 18.24 51.26
C ASN A 69 6.09 18.20 49.86
N GLU A 70 6.19 19.29 49.09
CA GLU A 70 5.71 19.32 47.70
C GLU A 70 6.46 18.32 46.80
N LEU A 71 7.79 18.23 46.94
CA LEU A 71 8.60 17.22 46.23
C LEU A 71 8.14 15.79 46.54
N LYS A 72 7.79 15.54 47.80
CA LYS A 72 7.28 14.23 48.22
C LYS A 72 5.93 13.94 47.57
N GLU A 73 4.96 14.84 47.70
CA GLU A 73 3.61 14.66 47.15
C GLU A 73 3.62 14.46 45.63
N ASP A 74 4.41 15.28 44.92
CA ASP A 74 4.56 15.16 43.47
C ASP A 74 5.20 13.83 43.07
N PHE A 75 6.23 13.38 43.78
CA PHE A 75 6.91 12.12 43.45
C PHE A 75 6.01 10.90 43.72
N GLU A 76 5.20 10.91 44.78
CA GLU A 76 4.23 9.85 45.05
C GLU A 76 3.16 9.77 43.95
N LYS A 77 2.75 10.91 43.41
CA LYS A 77 1.67 11.00 42.41
C LYS A 77 2.14 10.79 40.97
N TYR A 78 3.38 11.16 40.65
CA TYR A 78 3.87 11.26 39.27
C TYR A 78 5.16 10.46 39.01
N ARG A 79 5.47 9.47 39.86
CA ARG A 79 6.68 8.64 39.76
C ARG A 79 6.96 8.13 38.34
N ASP A 80 5.92 7.66 37.64
CA ASP A 80 6.06 7.01 36.34
C ASP A 80 6.20 8.00 35.17
N ALA A 81 6.01 9.30 35.41
CA ALA A 81 6.08 10.36 34.42
C ALA A 81 7.38 11.18 34.49
N ALA A 82 8.39 10.70 35.22
CA ALA A 82 9.64 11.43 35.43
C ALA A 82 10.51 11.48 34.16
N GLU A 83 10.54 12.63 33.48
CA GLU A 83 11.40 12.89 32.34
C GLU A 83 12.87 13.15 32.75
N PRO A 84 13.86 12.92 31.87
CA PRO A 84 15.27 13.29 32.12
C PRO A 84 15.49 14.77 32.48
N SER A 85 14.63 15.65 31.96
CA SER A 85 14.63 17.09 32.25
C SER A 85 14.40 17.40 33.73
N LEU A 86 13.71 16.52 34.46
CA LEU A 86 13.50 16.64 35.91
C LEU A 86 14.80 16.44 36.68
N ASN A 87 15.64 15.48 36.28
CA ASN A 87 16.94 15.24 36.92
C ASN A 87 17.84 16.48 36.82
N GLU A 88 17.90 17.13 35.65
CA GLU A 88 18.68 18.37 35.49
C GLU A 88 18.20 19.50 36.41
N GLN A 89 16.88 19.59 36.68
CA GLN A 89 16.38 20.58 37.63
C GLN A 89 16.67 20.19 39.08
N LEU A 90 16.56 18.91 39.42
CA LEU A 90 16.90 18.41 40.75
C LEU A 90 18.38 18.63 41.06
N ASP A 91 19.28 18.42 40.09
CA ASP A 91 20.71 18.72 40.25
C ASP A 91 20.97 20.21 40.47
N ARG A 92 20.30 21.09 39.71
CA ARG A 92 20.40 22.55 39.93
C ARG A 92 19.85 22.95 41.30
N MET A 93 18.77 22.31 41.74
CA MET A 93 18.20 22.53 43.06
C MET A 93 19.16 22.07 44.15
N LEU A 94 19.80 20.91 43.99
CA LEU A 94 20.82 20.40 44.89
C LEU A 94 21.97 21.41 45.04
N SER A 95 22.55 21.90 43.94
CA SER A 95 23.64 22.87 44.00
C SER A 95 23.25 24.16 44.74
N LEU A 96 22.04 24.69 44.48
CA LEU A 96 21.57 25.90 45.17
C LEU A 96 21.31 25.66 46.66
N LEU A 97 20.86 24.47 47.06
CA LEU A 97 20.67 24.10 48.46
C LEU A 97 22.02 23.91 49.18
N GLU A 98 23.01 23.33 48.50
CA GLU A 98 24.38 23.21 49.00
C GLU A 98 25.02 24.60 49.21
N ASP A 99 24.80 25.54 48.29
CA ASP A 99 25.24 26.94 48.44
C ASP A 99 24.59 27.61 49.65
N ILE A 100 23.26 27.46 49.81
CA ILE A 100 22.53 27.98 50.97
C ILE A 100 23.08 27.38 52.27
N LYS A 101 23.30 26.06 52.30
CA LYS A 101 23.89 25.36 53.46
C LYS A 101 25.27 25.91 53.79
N GLY A 102 26.16 26.06 52.80
CA GLY A 102 27.51 26.56 53.00
C GLY A 102 27.54 27.99 53.57
N GLU A 103 26.65 28.86 53.10
CA GLU A 103 26.48 30.21 53.65
C GLU A 103 25.92 30.18 55.09
N LEU A 104 24.93 29.33 55.38
CA LEU A 104 24.37 29.15 56.73
C LEU A 104 25.40 28.60 57.73
N ASP A 105 26.23 27.64 57.31
CA ASP A 105 27.36 27.10 58.09
C ASP A 105 28.38 28.20 58.42
N THR A 106 28.65 29.08 57.46
CA THR A 106 29.52 30.23 57.68
C THR A 106 28.92 31.19 58.70
N LEU A 107 27.60 31.39 58.67
CA LEU A 107 26.87 32.22 59.64
C LEU A 107 26.83 31.60 61.03
N SER A 108 26.66 30.28 61.15
CA SER A 108 26.58 29.58 62.44
C SER A 108 27.91 29.64 63.23
N ARG A 109 29.04 29.68 62.52
CA ARG A 109 30.40 29.71 63.10
C ARG A 109 30.88 31.11 63.50
N LYS A 110 30.21 32.20 63.10
CA LYS A 110 30.67 33.56 63.41
C LYS A 110 30.66 33.84 64.92
N GLY A 111 31.75 34.41 65.45
CA GLY A 111 31.85 34.83 66.85
C GLY A 111 30.91 35.99 67.20
N ARG A 112 30.57 36.17 68.49
CA ARG A 112 29.57 37.18 68.94
C ARG A 112 29.84 38.61 68.44
N LEU A 113 31.10 39.04 68.41
CA LEU A 113 31.48 40.40 67.98
C LEU A 113 31.35 40.59 66.46
N SER A 114 31.80 39.62 65.68
CA SER A 114 31.64 39.61 64.21
C SER A 114 30.16 39.63 63.82
N ARG A 115 29.33 38.93 64.59
CA ARG A 115 27.89 38.87 64.32
C ARG A 115 27.17 40.21 64.49
N LEU A 116 27.48 40.96 65.56
CA LEU A 116 26.95 42.31 65.76
C LEU A 116 27.37 43.26 64.62
N ALA A 117 28.64 43.23 64.21
CA ALA A 117 29.15 44.09 63.15
C ALA A 117 28.53 43.78 61.76
N HIS A 118 28.11 42.54 61.53
CA HIS A 118 27.57 42.10 60.24
C HIS A 118 26.06 41.78 60.27
N TYR A 119 25.32 42.23 61.28
CA TYR A 119 23.90 41.92 61.44
C TYR A 119 23.06 42.25 60.18
N GLY A 120 23.31 43.42 59.57
CA GLY A 120 22.67 43.81 58.31
C GLY A 120 23.01 42.89 57.14
N SER A 121 24.28 42.48 57.02
CA SER A 121 24.73 41.55 55.98
C SER A 121 24.11 40.15 56.14
N THR A 122 24.02 39.63 57.38
CA THR A 122 23.36 38.37 57.69
C THR A 122 21.86 38.41 57.35
N LYS A 123 21.19 39.53 57.65
CA LYS A 123 19.77 39.72 57.33
C LYS A 123 19.53 39.68 55.81
N GLU A 124 20.35 40.37 55.04
CA GLU A 124 20.24 40.38 53.57
C GLU A 124 20.60 39.03 52.94
N ALA A 125 21.56 38.29 53.50
CA ALA A 125 21.86 36.91 53.07
C ALA A 125 20.66 35.97 53.29
N LEU A 126 20.05 35.98 54.47
CA LEU A 126 18.86 35.15 54.76
C LEU A 126 17.66 35.50 53.86
N LYS A 127 17.43 36.79 53.57
CA LYS A 127 16.41 37.20 52.59
C LYS A 127 16.71 36.70 51.18
N ARG A 128 17.98 36.74 50.78
CA ARG A 128 18.42 36.19 49.48
C ARG A 128 18.17 34.68 49.40
N HIS A 129 18.48 33.94 50.46
CA HIS A 129 18.17 32.50 50.53
C HIS A 129 16.68 32.21 50.47
N LEU A 130 15.84 32.99 51.18
CA LEU A 130 14.37 32.91 51.06
C LEU A 130 13.92 33.07 49.61
N GLY A 131 14.39 34.13 48.93
CA GLY A 131 14.09 34.36 47.51
C GLY A 131 14.62 33.24 46.60
N THR A 132 15.75 32.63 46.94
CA THR A 132 16.34 31.51 46.19
C THR A 132 15.50 30.25 46.34
N VAL A 133 15.05 29.90 47.55
CA VAL A 133 14.15 28.76 47.80
C VAL A 133 12.82 28.94 47.08
N ASP A 134 12.25 30.14 47.11
CA ASP A 134 11.02 30.45 46.37
C ASP A 134 11.23 30.34 44.85
N GLN A 135 12.38 30.77 44.33
CA GLN A 135 12.73 30.63 42.91
C GLN A 135 12.90 29.16 42.51
N ILE A 136 13.58 28.38 43.34
CA ILE A 136 13.73 26.92 43.17
C ILE A 136 12.34 26.27 43.07
N LYS A 137 11.47 26.54 44.03
CA LYS A 137 10.09 26.03 44.08
C LYS A 137 9.32 26.34 42.80
N HIS A 138 9.28 27.61 42.39
CA HIS A 138 8.56 28.02 41.18
C HIS A 138 9.10 27.35 39.91
N LYS A 139 10.43 27.22 39.80
CA LYS A 139 11.07 26.62 38.64
C LYS A 139 10.80 25.12 38.56
N TYR A 140 10.86 24.43 39.70
CA TYR A 140 10.50 23.02 39.83
C TYR A 140 9.04 22.78 39.41
N VAL A 141 8.08 23.49 40.00
CA VAL A 141 6.63 23.35 39.68
C VAL A 141 6.36 23.59 38.20
N ARG A 142 6.94 24.65 37.60
CA ARG A 142 6.77 24.93 36.18
C ARG A 142 7.31 23.79 35.29
N THR A 143 8.45 23.22 35.66
CA THR A 143 9.05 22.11 34.91
C THR A 143 8.20 20.85 35.04
N MET A 144 7.75 20.52 36.25
CA MET A 144 6.87 19.38 36.51
C MET A 144 5.56 19.50 35.72
N LEU A 145 4.91 20.67 35.74
CA LEU A 145 3.70 20.92 34.94
C LEU A 145 3.95 20.78 33.44
N THR A 146 5.11 21.22 32.95
CA THR A 146 5.47 21.08 31.53
C THR A 146 5.65 19.61 31.17
N ALA A 147 6.37 18.83 31.99
CA ALA A 147 6.57 17.39 31.78
C ALA A 147 5.23 16.61 31.85
N LEU A 148 4.37 16.94 32.81
CA LEU A 148 3.03 16.35 32.91
C LEU A 148 2.16 16.70 31.71
N LEU A 149 2.22 17.94 31.21
CA LEU A 149 1.51 18.33 30.02
C LEU A 149 2.03 17.59 28.79
N THR A 150 3.35 17.50 28.62
CA THR A 150 3.98 16.74 27.52
C THR A 150 3.58 15.26 27.57
N THR A 151 3.64 14.66 28.76
CA THR A 151 3.29 13.25 28.96
C THR A 151 1.80 13.01 28.73
N ALA A 152 0.92 13.89 29.24
CA ALA A 152 -0.51 13.81 29.00
C ALA A 152 -0.85 14.01 27.51
N LEU A 153 -0.13 14.88 26.80
CA LEU A 153 -0.27 15.05 25.36
C LEU A 153 0.20 13.79 24.61
N GLN A 154 1.35 13.22 24.96
CA GLN A 154 1.84 11.98 24.37
C GLN A 154 0.91 10.80 24.65
N GLN A 155 0.45 10.62 25.89
CA GLN A 155 -0.52 9.58 26.27
C GLN A 155 -1.89 9.79 25.60
N ALA A 156 -2.29 11.05 25.34
CA ALA A 156 -3.48 11.34 24.56
C ALA A 156 -3.30 11.07 23.05
N SER A 157 -2.05 10.97 22.58
CA SER A 157 -1.71 10.76 21.16
C SER A 157 -1.40 9.32 20.81
N PHE A 158 -1.25 8.40 21.77
CA PHE A 158 -0.93 6.99 21.49
C PHE A 158 -1.82 6.02 22.29
N THR A 159 -2.13 4.89 21.66
CA THR A 159 -2.74 3.72 22.29
C THR A 159 -1.70 2.92 23.08
N LYS A 160 -2.14 1.97 23.92
CA LYS A 160 -1.24 1.05 24.65
C LYS A 160 -0.30 0.27 23.70
N ASP A 161 -0.75 0.05 22.47
CA ASP A 161 -0.04 -0.70 21.44
C ASP A 161 0.83 0.20 20.54
N GLN A 162 1.10 1.44 20.97
CA GLN A 162 1.93 2.43 20.25
C GLN A 162 1.35 2.93 18.92
N HIS A 163 0.06 2.69 18.64
CA HIS A 163 -0.61 3.31 17.50
C HIS A 163 -1.12 4.71 17.83
N LEU A 164 -1.14 5.60 16.85
CA LEU A 164 -1.57 6.99 17.02
C LEU A 164 -3.08 7.11 17.28
N LEU A 165 -3.45 8.06 18.14
CA LEU A 165 -4.81 8.55 18.32
C LEU A 165 -4.95 9.86 17.55
N PHE A 166 -5.67 9.79 16.44
CA PHE A 166 -5.85 10.92 15.53
C PHE A 166 -7.08 11.74 15.88
N ARG A 167 -6.93 13.06 15.79
CA ARG A 167 -8.05 14.01 15.75
C ARG A 167 -8.26 14.47 14.32
N GLU A 168 -9.49 14.77 13.96
CA GLU A 168 -9.79 15.22 12.59
C GLU A 168 -9.07 16.52 12.23
N VAL A 169 -8.84 17.42 13.19
CA VAL A 169 -8.10 18.67 13.00
C VAL A 169 -6.62 18.46 12.65
N GLU A 170 -6.07 17.27 12.90
CA GLU A 170 -4.69 16.89 12.56
C GLU A 170 -4.59 16.33 11.13
N LEU A 171 -5.73 16.06 10.50
CA LEU A 171 -5.83 15.41 9.19
C LEU A 171 -6.32 16.43 8.16
N ARG A 172 -5.42 16.88 7.28
CA ARG A 172 -5.79 17.78 6.19
C ARG A 172 -6.41 16.97 5.04
N ARG A 173 -7.74 16.91 4.97
CA ARG A 173 -8.46 16.21 3.89
C ARG A 173 -8.09 16.80 2.52
N ILE A 174 -7.72 15.94 1.57
CA ILE A 174 -7.38 16.33 0.19
C ILE A 174 -8.57 16.04 -0.72
N HIS A 175 -8.94 14.76 -0.87
CA HIS A 175 -10.05 14.34 -1.72
C HIS A 175 -10.68 13.05 -1.20
N LYS A 176 -11.95 12.85 -1.55
CA LYS A 176 -12.70 11.62 -1.26
C LYS A 176 -12.34 10.55 -2.28
N ARG A 177 -12.20 9.31 -1.84
CA ARG A 177 -12.03 8.12 -2.71
C ARG A 177 -13.22 7.20 -2.50
N ASP A 178 -13.65 6.52 -3.56
CA ASP A 178 -14.70 5.53 -3.46
C ASP A 178 -14.26 4.35 -2.56
N VAL A 179 -15.20 3.84 -1.76
CA VAL A 179 -14.98 2.68 -0.89
C VAL A 179 -15.34 1.44 -1.68
N ILE A 180 -14.36 0.69 -2.17
CA ILE A 180 -14.64 -0.33 -3.20
C ILE A 180 -14.53 -1.77 -2.68
N SER A 181 -13.79 -2.07 -1.60
CA SER A 181 -13.51 -3.48 -1.23
C SER A 181 -14.10 -3.99 0.09
N GLN A 182 -14.71 -3.17 0.95
CA GLN A 182 -15.38 -3.62 2.19
C GLN A 182 -16.50 -2.67 2.58
N SER A 183 -17.55 -2.62 1.75
CA SER A 183 -18.69 -1.72 1.99
C SER A 183 -19.26 -1.87 3.39
N ASP A 184 -19.18 -3.06 4.00
CA ASP A 184 -19.89 -3.36 5.24
C ASP A 184 -19.22 -2.78 6.50
N ILE A 185 -17.92 -2.45 6.41
CA ILE A 185 -17.17 -1.89 7.55
C ILE A 185 -17.07 -0.37 7.43
N TYR A 186 -16.74 0.13 6.24
CA TYR A 186 -16.42 1.53 6.03
C TYR A 186 -17.56 2.25 5.31
N SER A 187 -17.88 3.45 5.79
CA SER A 187 -18.89 4.34 5.19
C SER A 187 -18.28 5.22 4.10
N GLU A 188 -17.07 5.72 4.33
CA GLU A 188 -16.33 6.54 3.37
C GLU A 188 -14.81 6.44 3.55
N GLN A 189 -14.07 6.75 2.49
CA GLN A 189 -12.61 6.86 2.51
C GLN A 189 -12.17 8.23 1.98
N TRP A 190 -11.21 8.83 2.67
CA TRP A 190 -10.57 10.08 2.28
C TRP A 190 -9.07 9.88 2.15
N ILE A 191 -8.45 10.55 1.19
CA ILE A 191 -7.01 10.80 1.20
C ILE A 191 -6.80 12.12 1.94
N ALA A 192 -5.97 12.09 2.97
CA ALA A 192 -5.62 13.24 3.80
C ALA A 192 -4.09 13.35 3.96
N GLU A 193 -3.63 14.43 4.56
CA GLU A 193 -2.23 14.59 4.97
C GLU A 193 -2.11 14.66 6.49
N TYR A 194 -1.10 13.97 7.00
CA TYR A 194 -0.64 14.02 8.39
C TYR A 194 0.87 14.28 8.42
N GLY A 195 1.30 15.41 8.97
CA GLY A 195 2.73 15.75 9.03
C GLY A 195 3.43 15.74 7.67
N ASN A 196 2.77 16.24 6.61
CA ASN A 196 3.19 16.17 5.21
C ASN A 196 3.27 14.76 4.60
N HIS A 197 2.70 13.75 5.24
CA HIS A 197 2.60 12.39 4.70
C HIS A 197 1.17 12.11 4.25
N PRO A 198 0.96 11.58 3.03
CA PRO A 198 -0.35 11.14 2.59
C PRO A 198 -0.82 9.94 3.42
N VAL A 199 -2.06 9.98 3.88
CA VAL A 199 -2.70 8.92 4.65
C VAL A 199 -4.11 8.65 4.12
N ALA A 200 -4.56 7.41 4.17
CA ALA A 200 -5.94 7.04 3.90
C ALA A 200 -6.73 7.02 5.22
N VAL A 201 -7.77 7.84 5.30
CA VAL A 201 -8.68 7.93 6.45
C VAL A 201 -9.97 7.20 6.09
N ARG A 202 -10.24 6.07 6.74
CA ARG A 202 -11.45 5.26 6.49
C ARG A 202 -12.40 5.40 7.67
N TYR A 203 -13.56 6.00 7.41
CA TYR A 203 -14.60 6.18 8.41
C TYR A 203 -15.40 4.90 8.57
N LEU A 204 -15.62 4.48 9.82
CA LEU A 204 -16.40 3.30 10.14
C LEU A 204 -17.89 3.62 9.96
N ARG A 205 -18.68 2.61 9.64
CA ARG A 205 -20.14 2.72 9.74
C ARG A 205 -20.56 2.79 11.22
N PRO A 206 -21.68 3.45 11.57
CA PRO A 206 -22.12 3.61 12.96
C PRO A 206 -22.30 2.30 13.73
N GLU A 207 -22.56 1.19 13.03
CA GLU A 207 -22.77 -0.14 13.62
C GLU A 207 -21.45 -0.86 13.97
N GLN A 208 -20.30 -0.34 13.54
CA GLN A 208 -19.00 -0.98 13.73
C GLN A 208 -18.28 -0.40 14.95
N ASP A 209 -17.84 -1.26 15.86
CA ASP A 209 -16.98 -0.88 16.98
C ASP A 209 -15.51 -0.80 16.53
N ILE A 210 -14.89 0.35 16.80
CA ILE A 210 -13.49 0.61 16.50
C ILE A 210 -12.54 -0.32 17.27
N GLU A 211 -12.91 -0.76 18.47
CA GLU A 211 -12.12 -1.72 19.25
C GLU A 211 -12.11 -3.10 18.60
N ASP A 212 -13.22 -3.52 17.99
CA ASP A 212 -13.30 -4.81 17.32
C ASP A 212 -12.54 -4.80 15.99
N ILE A 213 -12.55 -3.68 15.27
CA ILE A 213 -11.67 -3.50 14.10
C ILE A 213 -10.20 -3.51 14.52
N HIS A 214 -9.85 -2.81 15.59
CA HIS A 214 -8.48 -2.80 16.13
C HIS A 214 -8.00 -4.21 16.51
N LYS A 215 -8.82 -4.99 17.23
CA LYS A 215 -8.51 -6.39 17.54
C LYS A 215 -8.33 -7.24 16.30
N LYS A 216 -9.17 -7.05 15.26
CA LYS A 216 -9.01 -7.75 13.98
C LYS A 216 -7.68 -7.41 13.32
N ILE A 217 -7.29 -6.14 13.30
CA ILE A 217 -5.99 -5.69 12.76
C ILE A 217 -4.84 -6.33 13.54
N GLN A 218 -4.92 -6.35 14.88
CA GLN A 218 -3.90 -6.96 15.75
C GLN A 218 -3.81 -8.48 15.64
N ALA A 219 -4.91 -9.15 15.26
CA ALA A 219 -4.91 -10.59 15.04
C ALA A 219 -4.10 -10.99 13.80
N TYR A 220 -3.87 -10.07 12.85
CA TYR A 220 -2.98 -10.31 11.73
C TYR A 220 -1.51 -10.16 12.16
N SER A 221 -0.66 -11.07 11.67
CA SER A 221 0.79 -10.93 11.88
C SER A 221 1.27 -9.60 11.29
N PRO A 222 2.12 -8.84 12.00
CA PRO A 222 2.62 -7.56 11.51
C PRO A 222 3.22 -7.71 10.11
N CYS A 223 2.55 -7.14 9.12
CA CYS A 223 3.04 -7.16 7.77
C CYS A 223 4.14 -6.11 7.62
N ARG A 224 5.38 -6.54 7.41
CA ARG A 224 6.55 -5.65 7.32
C ARG A 224 6.94 -5.29 5.88
N SER A 225 6.11 -5.66 4.91
CA SER A 225 6.37 -5.30 3.51
C SER A 225 6.18 -3.80 3.32
N ILE A 226 7.17 -3.13 2.73
CA ILE A 226 7.10 -1.71 2.37
C ILE A 226 6.02 -1.41 1.31
N HIS A 227 5.52 -2.46 0.65
CA HIS A 227 4.47 -2.35 -0.37
C HIS A 227 3.06 -2.50 0.20
N ILE A 228 2.92 -2.88 1.47
CA ILE A 228 1.64 -3.02 2.14
C ILE A 228 1.40 -1.82 3.04
N ALA A 229 0.26 -1.16 2.85
CA ALA A 229 -0.18 -0.04 3.66
C ALA A 229 -0.17 -0.40 5.15
N GLN A 230 0.57 0.37 5.95
CA GLN A 230 0.67 0.16 7.38
C GLN A 230 -0.50 0.81 8.12
N TYR A 231 -0.97 0.15 9.18
CA TYR A 231 -1.92 0.75 10.10
C TYR A 231 -1.21 1.74 11.02
N LEU A 232 -1.57 3.02 10.92
CA LEU A 232 -0.93 4.09 11.70
C LEU A 232 -1.67 4.34 13.01
N GLY A 233 -2.99 4.15 13.01
CA GLY A 233 -3.80 4.34 14.20
C GLY A 233 -5.27 4.61 13.92
N ARG A 234 -5.94 5.23 14.89
CA ARG A 234 -7.40 5.39 14.90
C ARG A 234 -7.83 6.72 15.48
N SER A 235 -9.09 7.08 15.24
CA SER A 235 -9.71 8.25 15.83
C SER A 235 -9.64 8.23 17.35
N HIS A 236 -9.38 9.38 17.95
CA HIS A 236 -9.44 9.57 19.39
C HIS A 236 -10.86 9.23 19.92
N PRO A 237 -11.01 8.56 21.09
CA PRO A 237 -12.33 8.14 21.61
C PRO A 237 -13.34 9.26 21.84
N ALA A 238 -12.87 10.51 21.96
CA ALA A 238 -13.73 11.69 22.08
C ALA A 238 -14.33 12.17 20.75
N MET A 239 -13.93 11.59 19.62
CA MET A 239 -14.47 11.93 18.31
C MET A 239 -15.88 11.34 18.16
N THR A 240 -16.77 12.08 17.49
CA THR A 240 -18.15 11.62 17.22
C THR A 240 -18.19 10.52 16.16
N HIS A 241 -17.22 10.50 15.25
CA HIS A 241 -17.13 9.52 14.18
C HIS A 241 -15.84 8.70 14.34
N ALA A 242 -15.99 7.39 14.38
CA ALA A 242 -14.88 6.46 14.41
C ALA A 242 -14.24 6.36 13.02
N PHE A 243 -12.91 6.42 12.96
CA PHE A 243 -12.15 6.19 11.74
C PHE A 243 -10.79 5.54 12.01
N VAL A 244 -10.24 4.87 11.02
CA VAL A 244 -8.86 4.35 11.02
C VAL A 244 -8.01 5.12 10.02
N VAL A 245 -6.71 5.20 10.32
CA VAL A 245 -5.72 5.87 9.48
C VAL A 245 -4.68 4.86 9.02
N LEU A 246 -4.52 4.76 7.71
CA LEU A 246 -3.59 3.87 7.02
C LEU A 246 -2.56 4.69 6.24
N GLU A 247 -1.37 4.16 6.10
CA GLU A 247 -0.40 4.68 5.15
C GLU A 247 -0.93 4.55 3.71
N THR A 248 -0.62 5.52 2.85
CA THR A 248 -0.94 5.43 1.43
C THR A 248 0.10 6.22 0.63
N GLY A 249 0.17 5.97 -0.68
CA GLY A 249 0.97 6.78 -1.59
C GLY A 249 0.39 8.17 -1.80
N GLY A 250 1.22 9.10 -2.27
CA GLY A 250 0.78 10.48 -2.52
C GLY A 250 -0.09 10.62 -3.77
N VAL A 251 0.05 9.70 -4.72
CA VAL A 251 -0.63 9.76 -6.02
C VAL A 251 -1.21 8.38 -6.34
N ASP A 252 -2.46 8.32 -6.80
CA ASP A 252 -3.03 7.09 -7.35
C ASP A 252 -2.22 6.64 -8.58
N THR A 253 -2.03 5.33 -8.74
CA THR A 253 -1.15 4.80 -9.80
C THR A 253 -1.63 5.14 -11.21
N ILE A 254 -2.94 5.13 -11.45
CA ILE A 254 -3.50 5.54 -12.75
C ILE A 254 -3.22 7.02 -12.98
N HIS A 255 -3.43 7.86 -11.96
CA HIS A 255 -3.12 9.28 -12.06
C HIS A 255 -1.62 9.55 -12.27
N TYR A 256 -0.73 8.79 -11.63
CA TYR A 256 0.72 8.89 -11.83
C TYR A 256 1.12 8.58 -13.28
N PHE A 257 0.54 7.54 -13.88
CA PHE A 257 0.82 7.20 -15.27
C PHE A 257 0.20 8.17 -16.28
N ARG A 258 -0.93 8.82 -15.94
CA ARG A 258 -1.57 9.84 -16.78
C ARG A 258 -0.95 11.24 -16.66
N SER A 259 -0.34 11.57 -15.52
CA SER A 259 0.23 12.90 -15.31
C SER A 259 1.37 13.17 -16.31
N PRO A 260 1.59 14.41 -16.78
CA PRO A 260 2.76 14.71 -17.58
C PRO A 260 4.03 14.44 -16.74
N GLY A 261 5.02 13.76 -17.33
CA GLY A 261 6.24 13.38 -16.61
C GLY A 261 7.26 12.72 -17.50
N ASN A 262 8.44 12.46 -16.93
CA ASN A 262 9.54 11.79 -17.62
C ASN A 262 9.17 10.32 -17.91
N ALA A 263 9.12 9.95 -19.19
CA ALA A 263 8.79 8.58 -19.63
C ALA A 263 9.78 7.55 -19.06
N LEU A 264 11.06 7.90 -18.91
CA LEU A 264 12.08 7.01 -18.35
C LEU A 264 11.83 6.71 -16.87
N GLU A 265 11.44 7.71 -16.08
CA GLU A 265 11.09 7.51 -14.66
C GLU A 265 9.87 6.63 -14.51
N LYS A 266 8.85 6.84 -15.34
CA LYS A 266 7.65 6.00 -15.35
C LYS A 266 7.93 4.58 -15.81
N LEU A 267 8.81 4.40 -16.79
CA LEU A 267 9.24 3.09 -17.26
C LEU A 267 9.97 2.34 -16.15
N ARG A 268 10.92 3.01 -15.47
CA ARG A 268 11.61 2.43 -14.31
C ARG A 268 10.63 2.05 -13.21
N PHE A 269 9.70 2.94 -12.87
CA PHE A 269 8.67 2.68 -11.87
C PHE A 269 7.80 1.47 -12.26
N TYR A 270 7.34 1.40 -13.51
CA TYR A 270 6.52 0.30 -14.02
C TYR A 270 7.26 -1.05 -13.92
N LEU A 271 8.50 -1.12 -14.39
CA LEU A 271 9.29 -2.35 -14.34
C LEU A 271 9.64 -2.77 -12.90
N GLN A 272 9.97 -1.80 -12.03
CA GLN A 272 10.22 -2.06 -10.61
C GLN A 272 8.97 -2.57 -9.91
N MET A 273 7.82 -1.94 -10.17
CA MET A 273 6.53 -2.33 -9.61
C MET A 273 6.17 -3.78 -9.96
N LEU A 274 6.46 -4.24 -11.19
CA LEU A 274 6.21 -5.63 -11.59
C LEU A 274 7.11 -6.63 -10.86
N ALA A 275 8.40 -6.32 -10.72
CA ALA A 275 9.34 -7.17 -9.98
C ALA A 275 8.95 -7.27 -8.49
N ASP A 276 8.67 -6.11 -7.87
CA ASP A 276 8.26 -6.00 -6.47
C ASP A 276 6.89 -6.62 -6.21
N TRP A 277 5.98 -6.60 -7.19
CA TRP A 277 4.67 -7.25 -7.10
C TRP A 277 4.79 -8.77 -6.98
N GLU A 278 5.68 -9.38 -7.74
CA GLU A 278 5.93 -10.83 -7.64
C GLU A 278 6.51 -11.20 -6.27
N ASP A 279 7.48 -10.41 -5.78
CA ASP A 279 8.06 -10.56 -4.45
C ASP A 279 6.99 -10.39 -3.35
N LEU A 280 6.08 -9.44 -3.52
CA LEU A 280 4.96 -9.19 -2.63
C LEU A 280 3.97 -10.37 -2.60
N LEU A 281 3.58 -10.89 -3.76
CA LEU A 281 2.68 -12.06 -3.83
C LEU A 281 3.31 -13.29 -3.18
N ARG A 282 4.62 -13.53 -3.39
CA ARG A 282 5.36 -14.58 -2.71
C ARG A 282 5.36 -14.39 -1.19
N TYR A 283 5.58 -13.16 -0.72
CA TYR A 283 5.53 -12.82 0.70
C TYR A 283 4.14 -13.08 1.32
N ILE A 284 3.06 -12.63 0.67
CA ILE A 284 1.68 -12.81 1.15
C ILE A 284 1.31 -14.30 1.17
N LYS A 285 1.75 -15.05 0.16
CA LYS A 285 1.52 -16.51 0.07
C LYS A 285 2.25 -17.25 1.18
N ALA A 286 3.49 -16.87 1.48
CA ALA A 286 4.25 -17.42 2.61
C ALA A 286 3.59 -17.10 3.97
N GLY A 287 2.93 -15.94 4.08
CA GLY A 287 2.15 -15.55 5.26
C GLY A 287 0.76 -16.21 5.37
N GLY A 288 0.35 -17.05 4.41
CA GLY A 288 -0.97 -17.70 4.41
C GLY A 288 -2.16 -16.77 4.19
N LEU A 289 -1.91 -15.57 3.65
CA LEU A 289 -2.93 -14.53 3.44
C LEU A 289 -3.64 -14.64 2.08
N LEU A 290 -3.01 -15.28 1.10
CA LEU A 290 -3.62 -15.51 -0.21
C LEU A 290 -4.56 -16.72 -0.15
N PRO A 291 -5.85 -16.58 -0.48
CA PRO A 291 -6.72 -17.73 -0.67
C PRO A 291 -6.14 -18.64 -1.76
N SER A 292 -6.30 -19.96 -1.59
CA SER A 292 -5.76 -20.99 -2.48
C SER A 292 -6.49 -21.03 -3.84
N THR A 293 -6.38 -19.96 -4.63
CA THR A 293 -7.21 -19.68 -5.82
C THR A 293 -6.68 -20.26 -7.13
N ASN A 294 -5.91 -21.36 -7.10
CA ASN A 294 -5.43 -22.00 -8.33
C ASN A 294 -6.55 -22.58 -9.24
N LYS A 295 -7.84 -22.41 -8.90
CA LYS A 295 -8.97 -22.93 -9.67
C LYS A 295 -10.15 -21.99 -9.88
N GLU A 296 -10.18 -20.81 -9.26
CA GLU A 296 -11.33 -19.90 -9.37
C GLU A 296 -11.05 -18.78 -10.38
N TRP A 297 -12.05 -18.49 -11.21
CA TRP A 297 -12.02 -17.38 -12.14
C TRP A 297 -12.10 -16.06 -11.39
N HIS A 298 -11.14 -15.17 -11.62
CA HIS A 298 -11.18 -13.83 -11.05
C HIS A 298 -11.81 -12.86 -12.05
N ILE A 299 -12.89 -12.19 -11.64
CA ILE A 299 -13.55 -11.17 -12.46
C ILE A 299 -12.87 -9.84 -12.15
N HIS A 300 -12.10 -9.32 -13.11
CA HIS A 300 -11.49 -8.02 -12.95
C HIS A 300 -12.54 -6.91 -13.05
N SER A 301 -12.52 -6.01 -12.08
CA SER A 301 -13.38 -4.83 -12.02
C SER A 301 -12.55 -3.61 -11.64
N PRO A 302 -13.09 -2.38 -11.79
CA PRO A 302 -12.41 -1.17 -11.33
C PRO A 302 -12.02 -1.16 -9.83
N ALA A 303 -12.60 -2.07 -9.05
CA ALA A 303 -12.28 -2.31 -7.64
C ALA A 303 -10.91 -2.97 -7.42
N CYS A 304 -10.40 -3.73 -8.40
CA CYS A 304 -9.14 -4.44 -8.29
C CYS A 304 -8.02 -3.42 -7.99
N LEU A 305 -7.35 -3.61 -6.86
CA LEU A 305 -6.23 -2.77 -6.42
C LEU A 305 -6.59 -1.27 -6.35
N SER A 306 -7.80 -0.94 -5.92
CA SER A 306 -8.29 0.43 -5.78
C SER A 306 -7.45 1.33 -4.84
N SER A 307 -6.70 0.71 -3.92
CA SER A 307 -5.78 1.39 -3.00
C SER A 307 -4.37 1.59 -3.57
N LEU A 308 -4.03 0.97 -4.71
CA LEU A 308 -2.69 0.99 -5.30
C LEU A 308 -2.26 2.42 -5.64
N SER A 309 -1.21 2.87 -4.96
CA SER A 309 -0.73 4.25 -5.01
C SER A 309 0.78 4.31 -5.02
N VAL A 310 1.33 5.43 -5.49
CA VAL A 310 2.77 5.67 -5.61
C VAL A 310 3.24 6.51 -4.41
N GLY A 311 4.16 5.95 -3.63
CA GLY A 311 4.84 6.62 -2.53
C GLY A 311 5.89 7.63 -3.01
N LYS A 312 6.37 8.48 -2.09
CA LYS A 312 7.34 9.55 -2.40
C LYS A 312 8.67 9.04 -2.99
N HIS A 313 9.02 7.79 -2.71
CA HIS A 313 10.27 7.17 -3.15
C HIS A 313 10.12 6.36 -4.44
N GLY A 314 8.97 6.45 -5.14
CA GLY A 314 8.70 5.62 -6.31
C GLY A 314 8.46 4.15 -5.94
N THR A 315 8.06 3.85 -4.71
CA THR A 315 7.56 2.54 -4.30
C THR A 315 6.05 2.54 -4.41
N PHE A 316 5.44 1.44 -4.87
CA PHE A 316 3.99 1.32 -4.77
C PHE A 316 3.58 0.87 -3.37
N ILE A 317 2.39 1.29 -2.95
CA ILE A 317 1.74 0.92 -1.69
C ILE A 317 0.31 0.48 -2.01
N VAL A 318 -0.08 -0.68 -1.49
CA VAL A 318 -1.42 -1.27 -1.63
C VAL A 318 -1.93 -1.71 -0.26
N SER A 319 -3.23 -1.62 -0.01
CA SER A 319 -3.80 -2.08 1.25
C SER A 319 -3.96 -3.59 1.28
N ALA A 320 -3.84 -4.19 2.48
CA ALA A 320 -3.94 -5.63 2.65
C ALA A 320 -5.30 -6.20 2.23
N GLU A 321 -6.37 -5.39 2.28
CA GLU A 321 -7.71 -5.82 1.86
C GLU A 321 -7.78 -6.08 0.35
N ASP A 322 -7.17 -5.22 -0.47
CA ASP A 322 -7.15 -5.40 -1.92
C ASP A 322 -6.36 -6.64 -2.33
N LEU A 323 -5.37 -7.03 -1.52
CA LEU A 323 -4.54 -8.21 -1.74
C LEU A 323 -5.26 -9.53 -1.41
N LYS A 324 -6.32 -9.49 -0.61
CA LYS A 324 -7.07 -10.71 -0.22
C LYS A 324 -7.77 -11.36 -1.41
N GLU A 325 -8.26 -10.53 -2.34
CA GLU A 325 -9.02 -10.97 -3.51
C GLU A 325 -8.23 -10.77 -4.80
N THR A 326 -6.95 -10.37 -4.73
CA THR A 326 -6.17 -10.10 -5.93
C THR A 326 -5.74 -11.38 -6.65
N SER A 327 -5.61 -11.27 -7.96
CA SER A 327 -4.79 -12.15 -8.78
C SER A 327 -3.60 -11.38 -9.37
N ASP A 328 -2.66 -12.10 -9.98
CA ASP A 328 -1.50 -11.52 -10.67
C ASP A 328 -1.93 -10.56 -11.78
N ALA A 329 -3.04 -10.89 -12.47
CA ALA A 329 -3.60 -10.09 -13.55
C ALA A 329 -4.29 -8.79 -13.05
N CYS A 330 -4.51 -8.62 -11.74
CA CYS A 330 -5.11 -7.38 -11.22
C CYS A 330 -4.20 -6.18 -11.44
N LEU A 331 -2.88 -6.36 -11.38
CA LEU A 331 -1.93 -5.28 -11.63
C LEU A 331 -1.97 -4.86 -13.10
N ASP A 332 -1.96 -5.84 -14.01
CA ASP A 332 -2.10 -5.61 -15.45
C ASP A 332 -3.43 -4.91 -15.77
N HIS A 333 -4.54 -5.39 -15.18
CA HIS A 333 -5.84 -4.76 -15.33
C HIS A 333 -5.82 -3.30 -14.85
N ARG A 334 -5.23 -3.03 -13.67
CA ARG A 334 -5.13 -1.67 -13.12
C ARG A 334 -4.33 -0.75 -14.04
N PHE A 335 -3.27 -1.26 -14.65
CA PHE A 335 -2.48 -0.51 -15.61
C PHE A 335 -3.23 -0.26 -16.93
N ARG A 336 -4.01 -1.23 -17.43
CA ARG A 336 -4.89 -1.04 -18.60
C ARG A 336 -5.94 0.05 -18.35
N MET A 337 -6.47 0.17 -17.13
CA MET A 337 -7.39 1.25 -16.78
C MET A 337 -6.76 2.65 -16.81
N ALA A 338 -5.43 2.77 -16.90
CA ALA A 338 -4.80 4.06 -17.14
C ALA A 338 -5.09 4.60 -18.56
N ASP A 339 -5.54 3.76 -19.48
CA ASP A 339 -6.04 4.18 -20.78
C ASP A 339 -7.47 4.72 -20.69
N GLU A 340 -7.69 5.93 -21.18
CA GLU A 340 -9.03 6.57 -21.23
C GLU A 340 -9.96 5.88 -22.24
N LYS A 341 -9.39 5.21 -23.25
CA LYS A 341 -10.15 4.47 -24.27
C LYS A 341 -10.52 3.05 -23.84
N TYR A 342 -10.07 2.61 -22.67
CA TYR A 342 -10.33 1.27 -22.19
C TYR A 342 -11.82 1.13 -21.88
N ASP A 343 -12.52 0.39 -22.74
CA ASP A 343 -13.91 0.05 -22.52
C ASP A 343 -14.00 -0.83 -21.28
N HIS A 344 -14.88 -0.51 -20.32
CA HIS A 344 -14.97 -1.13 -18.99
C HIS A 344 -15.50 -2.58 -19.03
N VAL A 345 -15.24 -3.31 -20.11
CA VAL A 345 -15.61 -4.70 -20.24
C VAL A 345 -14.88 -5.47 -19.14
N ALA A 346 -15.66 -6.00 -18.20
CA ALA A 346 -15.15 -6.88 -17.16
C ALA A 346 -14.44 -8.05 -17.86
N THR A 347 -13.13 -8.14 -17.66
CA THR A 347 -12.34 -9.25 -18.19
C THR A 347 -12.35 -10.37 -17.18
N THR A 348 -12.96 -11.49 -17.55
CA THR A 348 -12.77 -12.77 -16.85
C THR A 348 -11.45 -13.35 -17.33
N GLU A 349 -10.45 -13.31 -16.47
CA GLU A 349 -9.17 -13.94 -16.75
C GLU A 349 -9.07 -15.18 -15.87
N ARG A 350 -8.67 -16.30 -16.48
CA ARG A 350 -8.30 -17.47 -15.70
C ARG A 350 -7.10 -17.02 -14.88
N THR A 351 -7.04 -17.34 -13.60
CA THR A 351 -5.80 -17.21 -12.82
C THR A 351 -4.78 -18.17 -13.45
N HIS A 352 -4.14 -17.71 -14.52
CA HIS A 352 -3.10 -18.46 -15.20
C HIS A 352 -1.95 -18.66 -14.21
N ARG A 353 -1.11 -19.67 -14.48
CA ARG A 353 0.16 -19.87 -13.76
C ARG A 353 0.82 -18.51 -13.54
N ILE A 354 1.29 -18.28 -12.32
CA ILE A 354 2.11 -17.12 -11.96
C ILE A 354 3.10 -16.87 -13.10
N LEU A 355 2.82 -15.85 -13.89
CA LEU A 355 3.66 -15.48 -15.03
C LEU A 355 4.80 -14.70 -14.39
N SER A 356 5.94 -15.35 -14.19
CA SER A 356 7.09 -14.68 -13.59
C SER A 356 7.68 -13.71 -14.59
N TYR A 357 7.32 -12.43 -14.44
CA TYR A 357 7.89 -11.32 -15.19
C TYR A 357 9.18 -10.80 -14.56
N ASP A 358 9.58 -11.30 -13.38
CA ASP A 358 10.72 -10.80 -12.61
C ASP A 358 12.02 -10.80 -13.43
N ALA A 359 12.34 -11.91 -14.10
CA ALA A 359 13.56 -12.02 -14.90
C ALA A 359 13.60 -11.01 -16.07
N GLY A 360 12.49 -10.84 -16.80
CA GLY A 360 12.41 -9.87 -17.89
C GLY A 360 12.44 -8.42 -17.40
N SER A 361 11.67 -8.12 -16.35
CA SER A 361 11.59 -6.78 -15.76
C SER A 361 12.94 -6.32 -15.23
N ARG A 362 13.66 -7.20 -14.50
CA ARG A 362 15.01 -6.91 -14.00
C ARG A 362 16.03 -6.76 -15.13
N SER A 363 15.93 -7.57 -16.19
CA SER A 363 16.80 -7.46 -17.36
C SER A 363 16.60 -6.12 -18.08
N MET A 364 15.35 -5.70 -18.27
CA MET A 364 15.02 -4.39 -18.84
C MET A 364 15.48 -3.25 -17.93
N MET A 365 15.28 -3.33 -16.62
CA MET A 365 15.79 -2.34 -15.67
C MET A 365 17.31 -2.21 -15.74
N HIS A 366 18.03 -3.33 -15.78
CA HIS A 366 19.48 -3.34 -15.89
C HIS A 366 19.95 -2.63 -17.16
N ILE A 367 19.25 -2.80 -18.28
CA ILE A 367 19.51 -2.06 -19.53
C ILE A 367 19.33 -0.56 -19.35
N LEU A 368 18.24 -0.13 -18.71
CA LEU A 368 17.98 1.30 -18.44
C LEU A 368 19.04 1.94 -17.54
N ASP A 369 19.63 1.18 -16.62
CA ASP A 369 20.68 1.67 -15.74
C ASP A 369 22.06 1.67 -16.42
N CYS A 370 22.28 0.79 -17.40
CA CYS A 370 23.52 0.69 -18.15
C CYS A 370 23.66 1.73 -19.27
N GLY A 371 22.58 2.34 -19.76
CA GLY A 371 22.61 3.40 -20.78
C GLY A 371 23.49 4.62 -20.41
N MET A 372 23.94 4.72 -19.16
CA MET A 372 24.88 5.74 -18.68
C MET A 372 26.36 5.36 -18.80
N ARG A 373 26.71 4.12 -19.21
CA ARG A 373 28.10 3.65 -19.35
C ARG A 373 28.26 2.77 -20.59
N PRO A 374 29.28 2.97 -21.44
CA PRO A 374 29.57 2.06 -22.54
C PRO A 374 30.07 0.73 -21.97
N ALA A 375 29.17 -0.23 -21.76
CA ALA A 375 29.48 -1.54 -21.23
C ALA A 375 29.40 -2.61 -22.33
N LEU A 376 30.54 -3.27 -22.54
CA LEU A 376 30.72 -4.42 -23.42
C LEU A 376 29.79 -5.59 -23.03
N GLY A 377 28.99 -6.07 -23.99
CA GLY A 377 28.46 -7.43 -23.98
C GLY A 377 27.15 -7.69 -23.23
N LEU A 378 26.37 -6.66 -22.90
CA LEU A 378 25.12 -6.84 -22.18
C LEU A 378 24.01 -7.47 -23.05
N GLY A 379 23.80 -8.78 -22.87
CA GLY A 379 22.51 -9.37 -22.50
C GLY A 379 21.29 -9.22 -23.43
N ILE A 380 21.38 -8.63 -24.61
CA ILE A 380 20.22 -8.58 -25.55
C ILE A 380 19.71 -9.99 -25.87
N GLY A 381 20.62 -10.97 -25.92
CA GLY A 381 20.27 -12.38 -26.04
C GLY A 381 19.43 -12.91 -24.88
N ASP A 382 19.51 -12.29 -23.69
CA ASP A 382 18.71 -12.66 -22.53
C ASP A 382 17.29 -12.07 -22.62
N LEU A 383 17.10 -10.90 -23.23
CA LEU A 383 15.75 -10.37 -23.53
C LEU A 383 14.95 -11.30 -24.45
N HIS A 384 15.62 -11.96 -25.40
CA HIS A 384 14.94 -12.92 -26.28
C HIS A 384 14.55 -14.22 -25.56
N LYS A 385 15.27 -14.58 -24.50
CA LYS A 385 15.02 -15.80 -23.71
C LYS A 385 14.08 -15.56 -22.54
N ALA A 386 14.11 -14.36 -21.98
CA ALA A 386 13.25 -13.97 -20.88
C ALA A 386 11.84 -13.62 -21.39
N ARG A 387 10.86 -13.88 -20.53
CA ARG A 387 9.51 -13.37 -20.71
C ARG A 387 9.50 -11.87 -20.40
N LEU A 388 8.95 -11.05 -21.27
CA LEU A 388 8.94 -9.59 -21.05
C LEU A 388 7.60 -9.16 -20.43
N PRO A 389 7.56 -8.03 -19.71
CA PRO A 389 6.33 -7.49 -19.16
C PRO A 389 5.22 -7.28 -20.18
N GLN A 390 3.97 -7.60 -19.82
CA GLN A 390 2.83 -7.25 -20.65
C GLN A 390 2.52 -5.74 -20.55
N ILE A 391 2.63 -5.02 -21.67
CA ILE A 391 2.44 -3.56 -21.72
C ILE A 391 1.20 -3.09 -22.49
N TRP A 392 0.42 -3.98 -23.11
CA TRP A 392 -0.68 -3.61 -24.01
C TRP A 392 -2.09 -3.76 -23.40
N SER A 393 -3.03 -3.01 -23.97
CA SER A 393 -4.46 -3.06 -23.71
C SER A 393 -5.23 -3.82 -24.80
N TYR A 394 -6.52 -4.07 -24.58
CA TYR A 394 -7.37 -4.82 -25.50
C TYR A 394 -8.61 -4.06 -25.88
N ARG A 395 -9.04 -4.20 -27.14
CA ARG A 395 -10.38 -3.81 -27.57
C ARG A 395 -11.01 -4.90 -28.41
N MET A 396 -12.33 -5.06 -28.27
CA MET A 396 -13.11 -5.99 -29.08
C MET A 396 -13.65 -5.27 -30.31
N ALA A 397 -13.52 -5.88 -31.48
CA ALA A 397 -14.15 -5.40 -32.70
C ALA A 397 -15.16 -6.43 -33.21
N GLU A 398 -16.37 -5.93 -33.45
CA GLU A 398 -17.44 -6.71 -34.06
C GLU A 398 -17.38 -6.54 -35.59
N ARG A 399 -17.24 -7.67 -36.31
CA ARG A 399 -17.50 -7.88 -37.75
C ARG A 399 -16.37 -7.58 -38.76
N GLY A 400 -16.49 -8.30 -39.88
CA GLY A 400 -16.11 -7.84 -41.24
C GLY A 400 -14.66 -7.99 -41.67
N VAL A 401 -13.72 -8.22 -40.76
CA VAL A 401 -12.29 -8.19 -41.12
C VAL A 401 -11.74 -9.57 -41.50
N HIS A 402 -11.12 -9.63 -42.69
CA HIS A 402 -10.21 -10.71 -43.10
C HIS A 402 -8.87 -10.54 -42.38
N ALA A 403 -8.83 -10.93 -41.10
CA ALA A 403 -7.64 -10.92 -40.27
C ALA A 403 -7.37 -12.32 -39.70
N THR A 404 -6.09 -12.64 -39.54
CA THR A 404 -5.57 -13.85 -38.89
C THR A 404 -4.88 -13.49 -37.57
N ALA A 405 -4.79 -14.43 -36.63
CA ALA A 405 -4.08 -14.21 -35.38
C ALA A 405 -2.60 -13.86 -35.66
N GLY A 406 -2.10 -12.82 -34.98
CA GLY A 406 -0.78 -12.25 -35.18
C GLY A 406 -0.69 -11.22 -36.31
N ASP A 407 -1.74 -10.99 -37.12
CA ASP A 407 -1.69 -9.89 -38.08
C ASP A 407 -1.58 -8.55 -37.35
N TYR A 408 -0.67 -7.68 -37.78
CA TYR A 408 -0.54 -6.32 -37.28
C TYR A 408 -0.90 -5.31 -38.37
N GLY A 409 -1.37 -4.15 -37.94
CA GLY A 409 -1.88 -3.12 -38.85
C GLY A 409 -2.44 -1.93 -38.10
N TYR A 410 -3.36 -1.19 -38.73
CA TYR A 410 -4.10 -0.11 -38.07
C TYR A 410 -5.57 -0.14 -38.46
N GLU A 411 -6.42 0.47 -37.65
CA GLU A 411 -7.84 0.63 -37.99
C GLU A 411 -8.06 1.95 -38.73
N ASP A 412 -8.51 1.88 -39.97
CA ASP A 412 -8.99 3.04 -40.70
C ASP A 412 -10.35 3.46 -40.12
N ARG A 413 -10.34 4.47 -39.24
CA ARG A 413 -11.56 4.98 -38.59
C ARG A 413 -12.58 5.53 -39.56
N GLN A 414 -12.17 6.01 -40.73
CA GLN A 414 -13.10 6.56 -41.73
C GLN A 414 -13.87 5.44 -42.43
N ARG A 415 -13.19 4.33 -42.71
CA ARG A 415 -13.75 3.20 -43.45
C ARG A 415 -14.21 2.05 -42.57
N GLY A 416 -13.88 2.07 -41.28
CA GLY A 416 -14.26 1.04 -40.32
C GLY A 416 -13.67 -0.34 -40.63
N HIS A 417 -12.47 -0.41 -41.21
CA HIS A 417 -11.80 -1.67 -41.53
C HIS A 417 -10.34 -1.66 -41.08
N PHE A 418 -9.83 -2.84 -40.76
CA PHE A 418 -8.43 -3.06 -40.42
C PHE A 418 -7.58 -3.15 -41.68
N VAL A 419 -6.54 -2.33 -41.75
CA VAL A 419 -5.55 -2.33 -42.82
C VAL A 419 -4.36 -3.17 -42.36
N ARG A 420 -4.25 -4.37 -42.91
CA ARG A 420 -3.17 -5.31 -42.61
C ARG A 420 -1.84 -4.81 -43.18
N LEU A 421 -0.81 -4.76 -42.34
CA LEU A 421 0.56 -4.37 -42.73
C LEU A 421 1.52 -5.58 -42.77
N GLY A 422 1.31 -6.57 -41.90
CA GLY A 422 2.09 -7.79 -41.88
C GLY A 422 1.62 -8.74 -40.78
N ASN A 423 2.48 -9.67 -40.38
CA ASN A 423 2.21 -10.61 -39.29
C ASN A 423 3.39 -10.69 -38.31
N VAL A 424 3.10 -10.75 -37.01
CA VAL A 424 4.10 -10.80 -35.93
C VAL A 424 5.11 -11.94 -36.13
N PHE A 425 4.66 -13.11 -36.60
CA PHE A 425 5.55 -14.26 -36.82
C PHE A 425 6.62 -13.99 -37.89
N ASP A 426 6.28 -13.19 -38.90
CA ASP A 426 7.20 -12.84 -39.99
C ASP A 426 8.36 -11.96 -39.49
N ILE A 427 8.17 -11.22 -38.38
CA ILE A 427 9.18 -10.35 -37.76
C ILE A 427 9.94 -11.09 -36.65
N VAL A 428 9.23 -11.80 -35.78
CA VAL A 428 9.84 -12.50 -34.64
C VAL A 428 10.63 -13.73 -35.10
N GLY A 429 10.47 -14.17 -36.35
CA GLY A 429 11.26 -15.25 -36.95
C GLY A 429 10.92 -16.63 -36.41
N HIS A 430 9.67 -16.83 -35.98
CA HIS A 430 9.17 -18.08 -35.43
C HIS A 430 8.13 -18.70 -36.36
N GLU A 431 7.98 -20.02 -36.32
CA GLU A 431 6.87 -20.68 -37.01
C GLU A 431 5.53 -20.14 -36.50
N ARG A 432 4.55 -20.06 -37.40
CA ARG A 432 3.21 -19.56 -37.07
C ARG A 432 2.54 -20.50 -36.08
N PHE A 433 2.72 -20.20 -34.80
CA PHE A 433 2.20 -20.99 -33.71
C PHE A 433 1.02 -20.25 -33.06
N ALA A 434 -0.16 -20.86 -33.13
CA ALA A 434 -1.35 -20.34 -32.47
C ALA A 434 -2.03 -21.46 -31.70
N PHE A 435 -2.44 -21.16 -30.47
CA PHE A 435 -3.20 -22.10 -29.66
C PHE A 435 -4.68 -21.97 -29.96
N TRP A 436 -5.37 -23.11 -29.93
CA TRP A 436 -6.82 -23.16 -29.99
C TRP A 436 -7.39 -23.55 -28.64
N GLU A 437 -8.31 -22.77 -28.13
CA GLU A 437 -9.03 -23.03 -26.88
C GLU A 437 -10.52 -23.15 -27.17
N ASN A 438 -11.13 -24.23 -26.67
CA ASN A 438 -12.57 -24.30 -26.55
C ASN A 438 -12.99 -23.79 -25.17
N VAL A 439 -13.91 -22.84 -25.17
CA VAL A 439 -14.45 -22.22 -23.97
C VAL A 439 -15.94 -22.48 -23.89
N THR A 440 -16.38 -23.04 -22.76
CA THR A 440 -17.81 -23.18 -22.44
C THR A 440 -18.23 -22.06 -21.53
N TYR A 441 -19.33 -21.41 -21.86
CA TYR A 441 -19.99 -20.45 -20.98
C TYR A 441 -21.36 -20.97 -20.56
N VAL A 442 -21.71 -20.74 -19.30
CA VAL A 442 -23.06 -20.92 -18.77
C VAL A 442 -23.44 -19.63 -18.06
N ASP A 443 -24.50 -18.96 -18.52
CA ASP A 443 -24.99 -17.66 -18.02
C ASP A 443 -23.90 -16.56 -18.00
N GLY A 444 -23.06 -16.51 -19.03
CA GLY A 444 -21.96 -15.55 -19.13
C GLY A 444 -20.69 -15.97 -18.38
N ILE A 445 -20.76 -17.02 -17.56
CA ILE A 445 -19.66 -17.48 -16.72
C ILE A 445 -18.90 -18.59 -17.44
N VAL A 446 -17.58 -18.47 -17.52
CA VAL A 446 -16.72 -19.51 -18.08
C VAL A 446 -16.74 -20.75 -17.17
N GLN A 447 -17.17 -21.88 -17.72
CA GLN A 447 -17.21 -23.17 -17.02
C GLN A 447 -15.97 -24.01 -17.29
N THR A 448 -15.59 -24.16 -18.57
CA THR A 448 -14.43 -24.95 -18.97
C THR A 448 -13.61 -24.23 -20.03
N VAL A 449 -12.29 -24.42 -19.98
CA VAL A 449 -11.33 -24.01 -21.00
C VAL A 449 -10.41 -25.18 -21.28
N GLU A 450 -10.45 -25.66 -22.51
CA GLU A 450 -9.71 -26.83 -22.99
C GLU A 450 -8.87 -26.42 -24.20
N THR A 451 -7.56 -26.68 -24.15
CA THR A 451 -6.71 -26.60 -25.34
C THR A 451 -7.12 -27.73 -26.29
N CYS A 452 -7.32 -27.40 -27.57
CA CYS A 452 -7.89 -28.33 -28.53
C CYS A 452 -7.07 -28.39 -29.82
N ASP A 453 -6.99 -29.59 -30.41
CA ASP A 453 -6.44 -29.78 -31.75
C ASP A 453 -7.55 -29.67 -32.80
N VAL A 454 -7.55 -28.55 -33.53
CA VAL A 454 -8.56 -28.27 -34.57
C VAL A 454 -8.35 -29.06 -35.86
N SER A 455 -7.32 -29.91 -35.95
CA SER A 455 -7.09 -30.74 -37.15
C SER A 455 -8.12 -31.86 -37.31
N ALA A 456 -8.76 -32.28 -36.22
CA ALA A 456 -9.78 -33.32 -36.20
C ALA A 456 -11.15 -32.74 -35.84
N GLN A 457 -12.21 -33.43 -36.30
CA GLN A 457 -13.56 -33.15 -35.83
C GLN A 457 -13.65 -33.43 -34.33
N GLN A 458 -14.28 -32.52 -33.59
CA GLN A 458 -14.47 -32.63 -32.15
C GLN A 458 -15.94 -32.52 -31.78
N VAL A 459 -16.36 -33.31 -30.80
CA VAL A 459 -17.74 -33.37 -30.34
C VAL A 459 -17.78 -33.18 -28.82
N TRP A 460 -18.62 -32.27 -28.35
CA TRP A 460 -18.85 -32.08 -26.92
C TRP A 460 -20.32 -32.27 -26.59
N SER A 461 -20.60 -33.09 -25.60
CA SER A 461 -21.94 -33.19 -25.02
C SER A 461 -22.13 -32.14 -23.92
N LEU A 462 -23.36 -31.65 -23.80
CA LEU A 462 -23.78 -30.81 -22.70
C LEU A 462 -25.22 -31.17 -22.34
N VAL A 463 -25.51 -31.22 -21.05
CA VAL A 463 -26.89 -31.32 -20.55
C VAL A 463 -27.32 -29.90 -20.18
N PRO A 464 -28.16 -29.23 -20.98
CA PRO A 464 -28.53 -27.85 -20.71
C PRO A 464 -29.41 -27.78 -19.47
N GLY A 465 -29.07 -26.88 -18.54
CA GLY A 465 -29.98 -26.54 -17.46
C GLY A 465 -31.20 -25.78 -17.97
N HIS A 466 -32.30 -25.82 -17.22
CA HIS A 466 -33.48 -24.99 -17.50
C HIS A 466 -33.13 -23.51 -17.34
N ASP A 467 -33.56 -22.68 -18.31
CA ASP A 467 -33.36 -21.23 -18.32
C ASP A 467 -31.87 -20.84 -18.19
N LYS A 468 -31.05 -21.48 -19.02
CA LYS A 468 -29.60 -21.27 -19.06
C LYS A 468 -29.16 -20.77 -20.42
N TRP A 469 -28.31 -19.76 -20.42
CA TRP A 469 -27.58 -19.37 -21.62
C TRP A 469 -26.32 -20.21 -21.73
N ILE A 470 -26.13 -20.88 -22.87
CA ILE A 470 -24.95 -21.72 -23.11
C ILE A 470 -24.20 -21.17 -24.30
N GLY A 471 -22.94 -20.81 -24.09
CA GLY A 471 -22.02 -20.39 -25.14
C GLY A 471 -20.93 -21.43 -25.38
N ARG A 472 -20.59 -21.70 -26.64
CA ARG A 472 -19.33 -22.33 -27.00
C ARG A 472 -18.52 -21.36 -27.84
N ALA A 473 -17.30 -21.08 -27.42
CA ALA A 473 -16.37 -20.29 -28.21
C ALA A 473 -15.13 -21.11 -28.53
N LEU A 474 -14.73 -21.08 -29.79
CA LEU A 474 -13.42 -21.55 -30.23
C LEU A 474 -12.53 -20.32 -30.45
N ARG A 475 -11.49 -20.20 -29.64
CA ARG A 475 -10.57 -19.06 -29.66
C ARG A 475 -9.24 -19.48 -30.24
N ARG A 476 -8.75 -18.75 -31.23
CA ARG A 476 -7.37 -18.79 -31.70
C ARG A 476 -6.64 -17.59 -31.11
N TRP A 477 -5.54 -17.80 -30.41
CA TRP A 477 -4.77 -16.70 -29.85
C TRP A 477 -3.27 -16.84 -30.12
N ILE A 478 -2.59 -15.70 -30.22
CA ILE A 478 -1.13 -15.63 -30.27
C ILE A 478 -0.55 -15.87 -28.87
N ASP A 479 0.55 -16.62 -28.81
CA ASP A 479 1.31 -16.77 -27.57
C ASP A 479 1.72 -15.39 -27.02
N PRO A 480 1.44 -15.08 -25.75
CA PRO A 480 1.85 -13.83 -25.11
C PRO A 480 3.34 -13.51 -25.32
N GLU A 481 4.24 -14.49 -25.29
CA GLU A 481 5.68 -14.22 -25.45
C GLU A 481 6.03 -13.58 -26.80
N HIS A 482 5.34 -14.00 -27.88
CA HIS A 482 5.55 -13.41 -29.20
C HIS A 482 5.04 -11.97 -29.24
N LEU A 483 3.92 -11.70 -28.55
CA LEU A 483 3.32 -10.38 -28.49
C LEU A 483 4.15 -9.43 -27.61
N GLU A 484 4.64 -9.90 -26.46
CA GLU A 484 5.58 -9.21 -25.58
C GLU A 484 6.83 -8.77 -26.35
N ARG A 485 7.47 -9.71 -27.08
CA ARG A 485 8.64 -9.41 -27.92
C ARG A 485 8.31 -8.42 -29.03
N PHE A 486 7.17 -8.59 -29.71
CA PHE A 486 6.72 -7.66 -30.74
C PHE A 486 6.63 -6.24 -30.21
N TRP A 487 5.91 -6.03 -29.10
CA TRP A 487 5.71 -4.68 -28.56
C TRP A 487 7.00 -4.05 -28.09
N TRP A 488 7.82 -4.75 -27.31
CA TRP A 488 9.02 -4.14 -26.74
C TRP A 488 10.17 -3.96 -27.72
N LEU A 489 10.30 -4.82 -28.73
CA LEU A 489 11.49 -4.87 -29.58
C LEU A 489 11.27 -4.42 -31.02
N TYR A 490 10.04 -4.50 -31.54
CA TYR A 490 9.80 -4.33 -32.99
C TYR A 490 8.71 -3.30 -33.33
N ALA A 491 7.79 -3.00 -32.41
CA ALA A 491 6.64 -2.15 -32.72
C ALA A 491 7.01 -0.72 -33.14
N CYS A 492 8.08 -0.14 -32.57
CA CYS A 492 8.55 1.19 -32.95
C CYS A 492 9.04 1.21 -34.41
N ASP A 493 9.93 0.29 -34.78
CA ASP A 493 10.41 0.16 -36.17
C ASP A 493 9.27 -0.04 -37.17
N VAL A 494 8.29 -0.88 -36.80
CA VAL A 494 7.11 -1.13 -37.64
C VAL A 494 6.29 0.15 -37.82
N ALA A 495 6.03 0.88 -36.73
CA ALA A 495 5.28 2.13 -36.78
C ALA A 495 5.99 3.18 -37.65
N GLU A 496 7.31 3.34 -37.46
CA GLU A 496 8.15 4.26 -38.24
C GLU A 496 8.17 3.90 -39.73
N ARG A 497 8.42 2.62 -40.07
CA ARG A 497 8.47 2.13 -41.45
C ARG A 497 7.17 2.37 -42.20
N HIS A 498 6.03 2.24 -41.52
CA HIS A 498 4.71 2.42 -42.12
C HIS A 498 4.15 3.83 -41.92
N THR A 499 4.92 4.76 -41.33
CA THR A 499 4.53 6.16 -41.08
C THR A 499 3.21 6.29 -40.31
N ILE A 500 2.98 5.39 -39.34
CA ILE A 500 1.81 5.43 -38.45
C ILE A 500 2.26 5.74 -37.02
N SER A 501 1.35 6.29 -36.21
CA SER A 501 1.65 6.45 -34.79
C SER A 501 1.69 5.08 -34.10
N LEU A 502 2.55 4.93 -33.09
CA LEU A 502 2.63 3.70 -32.31
C LEU A 502 1.30 3.36 -31.59
N GLU A 503 0.49 4.37 -31.28
CA GLU A 503 -0.84 4.22 -30.67
C GLU A 503 -1.91 3.71 -31.66
N ASP A 504 -1.72 3.94 -32.95
CA ASP A 504 -2.64 3.47 -33.99
C ASP A 504 -2.30 2.05 -34.47
N LEU A 505 -1.10 1.56 -34.14
CA LEU A 505 -0.69 0.18 -34.39
C LEU A 505 -1.51 -0.78 -33.51
N VAL A 506 -2.12 -1.77 -34.14
CA VAL A 506 -2.84 -2.86 -33.47
C VAL A 506 -2.37 -4.21 -33.94
N VAL A 507 -2.46 -5.20 -33.06
CA VAL A 507 -2.18 -6.61 -33.35
C VAL A 507 -3.43 -7.43 -33.09
N VAL A 508 -3.80 -8.30 -34.02
CA VAL A 508 -4.87 -9.28 -33.87
C VAL A 508 -4.39 -10.36 -32.89
N GLN A 509 -4.69 -10.18 -31.62
CA GLN A 509 -4.26 -11.12 -30.59
C GLN A 509 -5.12 -12.39 -30.61
N THR A 510 -6.44 -12.22 -30.58
CA THR A 510 -7.40 -13.32 -30.45
C THR A 510 -8.45 -13.23 -31.55
N LEU A 511 -8.73 -14.37 -32.18
CA LEU A 511 -9.90 -14.59 -33.02
C LEU A 511 -10.83 -15.55 -32.27
N SER A 512 -12.02 -15.08 -31.89
CA SER A 512 -13.02 -15.91 -31.22
C SER A 512 -14.18 -16.19 -32.15
N TYR A 513 -14.45 -17.47 -32.38
CA TYR A 513 -15.63 -17.95 -33.08
C TYR A 513 -16.61 -18.46 -32.05
N THR A 514 -17.74 -17.79 -31.90
CA THR A 514 -18.72 -18.08 -30.84
C THR A 514 -20.03 -18.59 -31.43
N ARG A 515 -20.54 -19.66 -30.82
CA ARG A 515 -21.83 -20.31 -31.08
C ARG A 515 -22.61 -20.39 -29.79
N ASN A 516 -23.60 -19.52 -29.68
CA ASN A 516 -24.45 -19.46 -28.49
C ASN A 516 -25.76 -20.21 -28.74
N LEU A 517 -26.27 -20.78 -27.67
CA LEU A 517 -27.49 -21.55 -27.58
C LEU A 517 -28.25 -21.05 -26.35
N TRP A 518 -29.40 -20.42 -26.59
CA TRP A 518 -30.27 -19.94 -25.52
C TRP A 518 -31.41 -20.95 -25.30
N THR A 519 -31.63 -21.42 -24.06
CA THR A 519 -32.82 -22.24 -23.73
C THR A 519 -33.90 -21.36 -23.10
N THR A 520 -35.12 -21.43 -23.63
CA THR A 520 -36.27 -20.75 -23.01
C THR A 520 -36.83 -21.55 -21.82
N PRO A 521 -37.45 -20.90 -20.81
CA PRO A 521 -37.90 -21.54 -19.57
C PRO A 521 -38.85 -22.75 -19.75
N ASN A 522 -39.53 -22.85 -20.89
CA ASN A 522 -40.58 -23.82 -21.13
C ASN A 522 -40.12 -25.09 -21.86
N ILE A 523 -38.84 -25.20 -22.23
CA ILE A 523 -38.33 -26.37 -22.94
C ILE A 523 -37.76 -27.37 -21.95
N LYS A 524 -38.32 -28.58 -21.96
CA LYS A 524 -37.71 -29.75 -21.33
C LYS A 524 -36.83 -30.45 -22.36
N ILE A 525 -35.56 -30.06 -22.43
CA ILE A 525 -34.55 -30.85 -23.12
C ILE A 525 -34.05 -31.88 -22.11
N SER A 526 -34.62 -33.10 -22.15
CA SER A 526 -34.16 -34.21 -21.30
C SER A 526 -32.83 -34.80 -21.77
N ASP A 527 -32.49 -34.57 -23.03
CA ASP A 527 -31.39 -35.24 -23.70
C ASP A 527 -30.16 -34.32 -23.79
N ALA A 528 -28.98 -34.91 -23.85
CA ALA A 528 -27.77 -34.15 -24.11
C ALA A 528 -27.83 -33.50 -25.49
N ILE A 529 -27.40 -32.24 -25.59
CA ILE A 529 -27.11 -31.58 -26.86
C ILE A 529 -25.61 -31.70 -27.15
N TYR A 530 -25.27 -31.79 -28.42
CA TYR A 530 -23.90 -32.00 -28.87
C TYR A 530 -23.47 -30.83 -29.73
N PHE A 531 -22.30 -30.26 -29.45
CA PHE A 531 -21.64 -29.32 -30.36
C PHE A 531 -20.60 -30.07 -31.18
N HIS A 532 -20.70 -29.97 -32.50
CA HIS A 532 -19.77 -30.56 -33.46
C HIS A 532 -18.90 -29.45 -34.04
N CYS A 533 -17.64 -29.36 -33.61
CA CYS A 533 -16.66 -28.47 -34.25
C CYS A 533 -16.10 -29.15 -35.48
N LEU A 534 -16.17 -28.45 -36.62
CA LEU A 534 -15.61 -28.90 -37.88
C LEU A 534 -14.09 -28.73 -37.86
N PRO A 535 -13.33 -29.62 -38.52
CA PRO A 535 -11.88 -29.47 -38.61
C PRO A 535 -11.52 -28.17 -39.34
N ALA A 536 -10.41 -27.56 -38.95
CA ALA A 536 -9.84 -26.42 -39.66
C ALA A 536 -9.53 -26.79 -41.11
N MET A 537 -9.67 -25.83 -42.02
CA MET A 537 -9.33 -26.01 -43.42
C MET A 537 -7.81 -26.19 -43.57
N ALA A 538 -7.35 -26.68 -44.72
CA ALA A 538 -5.91 -26.81 -45.01
C ALA A 538 -5.14 -25.48 -44.90
N SER A 539 -5.83 -24.34 -45.02
CA SER A 539 -5.28 -22.99 -44.78
C SER A 539 -5.07 -22.66 -43.30
N GLY A 540 -5.52 -23.52 -42.37
CA GLY A 540 -5.57 -23.25 -40.94
C GLY A 540 -6.68 -22.29 -40.51
N GLU A 541 -7.57 -21.91 -41.43
CA GLU A 541 -8.76 -21.12 -41.11
C GLU A 541 -9.91 -22.03 -40.69
N MET A 542 -10.73 -21.57 -39.74
CA MET A 542 -11.96 -22.29 -39.40
C MET A 542 -13.00 -22.12 -40.50
N PRO A 543 -13.73 -23.19 -40.84
CA PRO A 543 -14.89 -23.05 -41.71
C PRO A 543 -15.91 -22.06 -41.09
N SER A 544 -16.80 -21.55 -41.93
CA SER A 544 -17.94 -20.73 -41.50
C SER A 544 -19.22 -21.41 -41.98
N PRO A 545 -20.01 -22.07 -41.10
CA PRO A 545 -19.82 -22.27 -39.66
C PRO A 545 -18.51 -22.93 -39.23
N PHE A 546 -17.99 -22.60 -38.04
CA PHE A 546 -16.91 -23.40 -37.44
C PHE A 546 -17.41 -24.70 -36.80
N GLY A 547 -18.73 -24.79 -36.59
CA GLY A 547 -19.39 -25.94 -36.01
C GLY A 547 -20.90 -25.75 -35.94
N TYR A 548 -21.60 -26.80 -35.53
CA TYR A 548 -23.06 -26.83 -35.42
C TYR A 548 -23.50 -27.60 -34.18
N TRP A 549 -24.71 -27.31 -33.70
CA TRP A 549 -25.34 -28.07 -32.62
C TRP A 549 -26.15 -29.24 -33.21
N SER A 550 -26.25 -30.37 -32.52
CA SER A 550 -27.17 -31.47 -32.83
C SER A 550 -27.73 -32.13 -31.56
N ILE A 551 -28.80 -32.93 -31.72
CA ILE A 551 -29.31 -33.81 -30.66
C ILE A 551 -28.55 -35.16 -30.66
N GLY A 552 -28.06 -35.60 -31.83
CA GLY A 552 -27.29 -36.83 -31.96
C GLY A 552 -25.81 -36.65 -31.61
N ALA A 553 -25.23 -37.65 -30.95
CA ALA A 553 -23.79 -37.71 -30.64
C ALA A 553 -22.93 -37.92 -31.91
N GLU A 554 -23.49 -38.57 -32.93
CA GLU A 554 -22.78 -38.82 -34.18
C GLU A 554 -22.84 -37.59 -35.10
N PRO A 555 -21.73 -37.24 -35.77
CA PRO A 555 -21.73 -36.16 -36.74
C PRO A 555 -22.57 -36.51 -37.96
N SER A 556 -23.37 -35.55 -38.42
CA SER A 556 -24.25 -35.75 -39.58
C SER A 556 -23.47 -35.42 -40.87
N PRO A 557 -23.48 -36.31 -41.88
CA PRO A 557 -22.97 -35.97 -43.20
C PRO A 557 -23.86 -34.86 -43.79
N GLY A 558 -23.26 -33.71 -44.07
CA GLY A 558 -23.99 -32.47 -44.35
C GLY A 558 -24.96 -32.51 -45.55
N PRO A 559 -25.77 -31.44 -45.74
CA PRO A 559 -25.66 -30.12 -45.12
C PRO A 559 -26.03 -30.14 -43.64
N TRP A 560 -25.33 -29.37 -42.80
CA TRP A 560 -25.56 -29.31 -41.35
C TRP A 560 -26.67 -28.30 -41.04
N PRO A 561 -27.94 -28.72 -40.88
CA PRO A 561 -28.95 -27.79 -40.40
C PRO A 561 -28.58 -27.37 -38.99
N ASP A 562 -28.62 -26.07 -38.71
CA ASP A 562 -28.70 -25.60 -37.33
C ASP A 562 -29.95 -26.27 -36.70
N ILE A 563 -29.85 -26.74 -35.45
CA ILE A 563 -31.01 -27.31 -34.75
C ILE A 563 -32.15 -26.28 -34.77
N LEU A 564 -33.30 -26.65 -35.34
CA LEU A 564 -34.54 -25.89 -35.23
C LEU A 564 -35.42 -26.52 -34.15
N ILE A 565 -35.06 -26.34 -32.88
CA ILE A 565 -35.93 -26.68 -31.74
C ILE A 565 -36.70 -25.41 -31.36
N PRO A 566 -38.04 -25.45 -31.29
CA PRO A 566 -38.84 -24.32 -30.83
C PRO A 566 -38.36 -23.79 -29.47
N GLY A 567 -38.05 -22.49 -29.42
CA GLY A 567 -37.56 -21.77 -28.24
C GLY A 567 -36.06 -21.95 -27.93
N LEU A 568 -35.30 -22.45 -28.90
CA LEU A 568 -33.84 -22.45 -28.88
C LEU A 568 -33.31 -21.43 -29.90
N GLU A 569 -32.61 -20.41 -29.41
CA GLU A 569 -32.04 -19.37 -30.28
C GLU A 569 -30.55 -19.60 -30.49
N LEU A 570 -30.13 -19.62 -31.75
CA LEU A 570 -28.75 -19.80 -32.16
C LEU A 570 -28.17 -18.46 -32.63
N ASN A 571 -27.14 -17.99 -31.93
CA ASN A 571 -26.41 -16.79 -32.34
C ASN A 571 -24.98 -17.17 -32.76
N ARG A 572 -24.56 -16.62 -33.90
CA ARG A 572 -23.24 -16.82 -34.50
C ARG A 572 -22.48 -15.50 -34.42
N ARG A 573 -21.31 -15.52 -33.79
CA ARG A 573 -20.51 -14.31 -33.63
C ARG A 573 -19.04 -14.63 -33.92
N LYS A 574 -18.40 -13.78 -34.73
CA LYS A 574 -16.94 -13.77 -34.91
C LYS A 574 -16.44 -12.49 -34.27
N ASP A 575 -15.65 -12.62 -33.22
CA ASP A 575 -15.03 -11.53 -32.49
C ASP A 575 -13.54 -11.49 -32.75
N ILE A 576 -13.03 -10.28 -32.90
CA ILE A 576 -11.60 -10.02 -33.02
C ILE A 576 -11.19 -9.19 -31.81
N GLN A 577 -10.19 -9.66 -31.08
CA GLN A 577 -9.56 -8.92 -30.01
C GLN A 577 -8.27 -8.32 -30.54
N TYR A 578 -8.23 -6.99 -30.57
CA TYR A 578 -7.02 -6.25 -30.89
C TYR A 578 -6.25 -5.96 -29.62
N ALA A 579 -4.95 -6.27 -29.62
CA ALA A 579 -3.98 -5.72 -28.70
C ALA A 579 -3.48 -4.37 -29.26
N TYR A 580 -3.40 -3.35 -28.41
CA TYR A 580 -2.93 -2.02 -28.79
C TYR A 580 -2.24 -1.33 -27.60
N LEU A 581 -1.51 -0.26 -27.88
CA LEU A 581 -0.89 0.57 -26.86
C LEU A 581 -1.69 1.87 -26.65
N SER A 582 -2.01 2.19 -25.40
CA SER A 582 -2.44 3.54 -25.03
C SER A 582 -1.31 4.55 -25.22
N ALA A 583 -1.62 5.85 -25.19
CA ALA A 583 -0.59 6.89 -25.29
C ALA A 583 0.55 6.73 -24.26
N THR A 584 0.20 6.42 -23.01
CA THR A 584 1.19 6.15 -21.97
C THR A 584 2.00 4.90 -22.29
N GLN A 585 1.36 3.80 -22.67
CA GLN A 585 2.05 2.54 -23.01
C GLN A 585 2.99 2.71 -24.20
N ALA A 586 2.54 3.38 -25.26
CA ALA A 586 3.34 3.72 -26.43
C ALA A 586 4.56 4.56 -26.04
N SER A 587 4.41 5.55 -25.15
CA SER A 587 5.52 6.35 -24.65
C SER A 587 6.55 5.52 -23.88
N LEU A 588 6.11 4.56 -23.05
CA LEU A 588 7.01 3.66 -22.32
C LEU A 588 7.77 2.71 -23.25
N VAL A 589 7.08 2.14 -24.24
CA VAL A 589 7.68 1.28 -25.27
C VAL A 589 8.71 2.05 -26.10
N ALA A 590 8.34 3.24 -26.59
CA ALA A 590 9.27 4.10 -27.34
C ALA A 590 10.48 4.50 -26.51
N CYS A 591 10.29 4.85 -25.22
CA CYS A 591 11.38 5.16 -24.30
C CYS A 591 12.36 3.99 -24.17
N PHE A 592 11.85 2.77 -23.97
CA PHE A 592 12.71 1.59 -23.89
C PHE A 592 13.44 1.32 -25.21
N PHE A 593 12.73 1.42 -26.34
CA PHE A 593 13.28 1.22 -27.67
C PHE A 593 14.43 2.20 -27.99
N HIS A 594 14.28 3.48 -27.64
CA HIS A 594 15.37 4.45 -27.79
C HIS A 594 16.60 4.09 -26.94
N CYS A 595 16.41 3.64 -25.70
CA CYS A 595 17.51 3.16 -24.87
C CYS A 595 18.22 1.93 -25.46
N LEU A 596 17.51 1.09 -26.23
CA LEU A 596 18.11 -0.02 -26.98
C LEU A 596 18.91 0.46 -28.20
N GLY A 597 18.40 1.46 -28.94
CA GLY A 597 19.04 1.99 -30.15
C GLY A 597 20.43 2.58 -29.89
N ASP A 598 20.60 3.26 -28.75
CA ASP A 598 21.89 3.79 -28.31
C ASP A 598 22.94 2.68 -28.06
N MET A 599 22.52 1.42 -27.91
CA MET A 599 23.39 0.26 -27.73
C MET A 599 23.82 -0.44 -29.04
N CYS A 600 23.57 0.17 -30.21
CA CYS A 600 23.98 -0.33 -31.53
C CYS A 600 23.48 -1.76 -31.84
N LEU A 601 22.16 -1.94 -31.86
CA LEU A 601 21.56 -3.16 -32.40
C LEU A 601 21.86 -3.29 -33.91
N PRO A 602 22.27 -4.48 -34.41
CA PRO A 602 22.35 -4.71 -35.84
C PRO A 602 20.96 -4.57 -36.47
N SER A 603 20.81 -3.68 -37.46
CA SER A 603 19.53 -3.45 -38.14
C SER A 603 18.90 -4.78 -38.62
N PRO A 604 17.59 -4.99 -38.42
CA PRO A 604 16.88 -6.20 -38.85
C PRO A 604 17.00 -6.47 -40.36
N ASP A 605 17.27 -5.45 -41.18
CA ASP A 605 17.45 -5.60 -42.63
C ASP A 605 18.70 -6.42 -43.01
N SER A 606 19.65 -6.58 -42.09
CA SER A 606 20.81 -7.46 -42.28
C SER A 606 20.47 -8.96 -42.31
N ARG A 607 19.26 -9.37 -41.85
CA ARG A 607 18.84 -10.78 -41.81
C ARG A 607 17.89 -11.19 -42.93
N ILE A 608 17.21 -10.26 -43.59
CA ILE A 608 16.18 -10.58 -44.61
C ILE A 608 16.79 -10.82 -46.00
N SER A 609 18.03 -10.40 -46.25
CA SER A 609 18.69 -10.54 -47.55
C SER A 609 19.30 -11.93 -47.85
N HIS A 610 19.12 -12.91 -46.96
CA HIS A 610 19.73 -14.24 -47.10
C HIS A 610 18.74 -15.43 -47.06
N HIS A 611 17.44 -15.19 -47.23
CA HIS A 611 16.45 -16.27 -47.37
C HIS A 611 15.62 -16.18 -48.65
#